data_AF-A0A3B1DXN1-F1
#
_entry.id   AF-A0A3B1DXN1-F1
#
_cell.length_a   1.000
_cell.length_b   1.000
_cell.length_c   1.000
_cell.angle_alpha   90.00
_cell.angle_beta   90.00
_cell.angle_gamma   90.00
#
_symmetry.space_group_name_H-M   'P 1'
#
loop_
_entity.id
_entity.type
_entity.pdbx_description
1 polymer ?
#
loop_
_entity_poly.entity_id
_entity_poly.type
_entity_poly.pdbx_seq_one_letter_code
_entity_poly.pdbx_strand_id
1 'polypeptide(L)'
;MSLFFIDEVSKYRIYDGNNEKVKAEYELIFEEEYQNILQEEIGLFDSEYSEYINSLDIDDIHKGYFSIDKKGKPTTKESDILKDSSAYDLIMKDKEKLLSFKEPTRFIFSHSVLKEGWDNPNVFQICTLKHSNSTNSKRQEIGRGLRICVDKDGIRQDQSVLDSEFFDVNTLTVVASESYDDKNITYDCVKDYDELMNKILI
;
A
#
# COMPACT_ATOMS: atom_id res chain seq x y z
N MET A 1 -3.65 0.27 -6.20
CA MET A 1 -2.57 0.52 -5.21
C MET A 1 -3.03 0.01 -3.85
N SER A 2 -2.09 -0.47 -3.04
CA SER A 2 -2.34 -1.11 -1.76
C SER A 2 -1.54 -0.43 -0.65
N LEU A 3 -2.17 -0.19 0.50
CA LEU A 3 -1.58 0.50 1.64
C LEU A 3 -1.51 -0.43 2.84
N PHE A 4 -0.30 -0.63 3.36
CA PHE A 4 0.01 -1.48 4.50
C PHE A 4 0.37 -0.63 5.70
N PHE A 5 -0.41 -0.73 6.77
CA PHE A 5 -0.10 -0.14 8.07
C PHE A 5 0.61 -1.18 8.94
N ILE A 6 1.93 -1.07 9.01
CA ILE A 6 2.81 -1.99 9.74
C ILE A 6 2.97 -1.57 11.20
N ASP A 7 3.14 -2.53 12.08
CA ASP A 7 3.35 -2.34 13.53
C ASP A 7 4.68 -1.68 13.87
N GLU A 8 5.76 -1.99 13.14
CA GLU A 8 7.09 -1.46 13.42
C GLU A 8 7.88 -1.12 12.15
N VAL A 9 8.57 0.03 12.15
CA VAL A 9 9.41 0.45 11.02
C VAL A 9 10.57 -0.52 10.79
N SER A 10 11.18 -1.04 11.86
CA SER A 10 12.30 -1.99 11.81
C SER A 10 11.94 -3.32 11.16
N LYS A 11 10.66 -3.68 11.06
CA LYS A 11 10.25 -4.88 10.34
C LYS A 11 10.21 -4.70 8.83
N TYR A 12 10.12 -3.45 8.33
CA TYR A 12 10.18 -3.16 6.90
C TYR A 12 11.52 -2.55 6.46
N ARG A 13 12.20 -1.78 7.31
CA ARG A 13 13.45 -1.12 6.93
C ARG A 13 14.46 -1.12 8.06
N ILE A 14 15.63 -1.70 7.78
CA ILE A 14 16.81 -1.65 8.65
C ILE A 14 18.04 -1.16 7.86
N TYR A 15 19.06 -0.74 8.60
CA TYR A 15 20.34 -0.32 8.05
C TYR A 15 21.45 -1.12 8.71
N ASP A 16 22.45 -1.52 7.95
CA ASP A 16 23.61 -2.24 8.48
C ASP A 16 24.60 -1.30 9.20
N GLY A 17 25.72 -1.87 9.67
CA GLY A 17 26.79 -1.10 10.31
C GLY A 17 27.47 -0.07 9.41
N ASN A 18 27.26 -0.14 8.09
CA ASN A 18 27.77 0.80 7.09
C ASN A 18 26.72 1.85 6.69
N ASN A 19 25.53 1.84 7.31
CA ASN A 19 24.39 2.69 6.97
C ASN A 19 23.85 2.43 5.55
N GLU A 20 24.00 1.20 5.05
CA GLU A 20 23.36 0.72 3.82
C GLU A 20 22.01 0.09 4.13
N LYS A 21 21.05 0.24 3.22
CA LYS A 21 19.71 -0.34 3.36
C LYS A 21 19.82 -1.87 3.29
N VAL A 22 19.22 -2.55 4.26
CA VAL A 22 19.08 -4.01 4.25
C VAL A 22 17.61 -4.37 4.37
N LYS A 23 17.21 -5.41 3.62
CA LYS A 23 15.84 -5.91 3.64
C LYS A 23 15.50 -6.46 5.01
N ALA A 24 14.37 -6.01 5.56
CA ALA A 24 13.86 -6.49 6.83
C ALA A 24 12.80 -7.59 6.61
N GLU A 25 12.30 -8.16 7.70
CA GLU A 25 11.33 -9.27 7.73
C GLU A 25 10.16 -9.09 6.74
N TYR A 26 9.43 -7.98 6.84
CA TYR A 26 8.27 -7.66 6.01
C TYR A 26 8.63 -7.40 4.54
N GLU A 27 9.80 -6.80 4.30
CA GLU A 27 10.27 -6.56 2.93
C GLU A 27 10.60 -7.90 2.25
N LEU A 28 11.28 -8.81 2.96
CA LEU A 28 11.59 -10.16 2.46
C LEU A 28 10.33 -10.99 2.20
N ILE A 29 9.41 -11.05 3.17
CA ILE A 29 8.18 -11.84 3.03
C ILE A 29 7.32 -11.27 1.89
N PHE A 30 7.18 -9.94 1.80
CA PHE A 30 6.43 -9.33 0.70
C PHE A 30 6.98 -9.72 -0.67
N GLU A 31 8.30 -9.62 -0.85
CA GLU A 31 8.94 -9.92 -2.12
C GLU A 31 8.81 -11.41 -2.50
N GLU A 32 9.00 -12.31 -1.53
CA GLU A 32 8.83 -13.75 -1.74
C GLU A 32 7.40 -14.10 -2.16
N GLU A 33 6.41 -13.63 -1.41
CA GLU A 33 5.00 -13.90 -1.70
C GLU A 33 4.54 -13.26 -3.00
N TYR A 34 5.03 -12.05 -3.31
CA TYR A 34 4.72 -11.40 -4.59
C TYR A 34 5.25 -12.21 -5.77
N GLN A 35 6.47 -12.74 -5.67
CA GLN A 35 7.04 -13.59 -6.72
C GLN A 35 6.29 -14.90 -6.87
N ASN A 36 5.91 -15.55 -5.76
CA ASN A 36 5.16 -16.80 -5.78
C ASN A 36 3.83 -16.61 -6.50
N ILE A 37 3.06 -15.59 -6.13
CA ILE A 37 1.76 -15.33 -6.73
C ILE A 37 1.89 -14.87 -8.18
N LEU A 38 2.90 -14.06 -8.50
CA LEU A 38 3.17 -13.70 -9.88
C LEU A 38 3.45 -14.96 -10.71
N GLN A 39 4.23 -15.92 -10.20
CA GLN A 39 4.50 -17.17 -10.91
C GLN A 39 3.25 -18.03 -11.12
N GLU A 40 2.34 -18.04 -10.15
CA GLU A 40 1.08 -18.81 -10.21
C GLU A 40 0.06 -18.17 -11.15
N GLU A 41 -0.08 -16.84 -11.11
CA GLU A 41 -1.23 -16.13 -11.67
C GLU A 41 -0.89 -15.28 -12.91
N ILE A 42 0.38 -15.12 -13.32
CA ILE A 42 0.77 -14.27 -14.48
C ILE A 42 0.02 -14.64 -15.77
N GLY A 43 -0.38 -15.91 -15.92
CA GLY A 43 -1.11 -16.42 -17.07
C GLY A 43 -2.59 -16.02 -17.13
N LEU A 44 -3.14 -15.45 -16.06
CA LEU A 44 -4.52 -14.93 -16.04
C LEU A 44 -4.66 -13.54 -16.64
N PHE A 45 -3.55 -12.79 -16.72
CA PHE A 45 -3.54 -11.44 -17.26
C PHE A 45 -3.43 -11.44 -18.79
N ASP A 46 -3.84 -10.34 -19.41
CA ASP A 46 -3.57 -10.13 -20.84
C ASP A 46 -2.07 -9.96 -21.10
N SER A 47 -1.66 -10.21 -22.35
CA SER A 47 -0.23 -10.22 -22.71
C SER A 47 0.47 -8.88 -22.48
N GLU A 48 -0.23 -7.75 -22.68
CA GLU A 48 0.35 -6.42 -22.49
C GLU A 48 0.62 -6.15 -21.01
N TYR A 49 -0.34 -6.49 -20.15
CA TYR A 49 -0.20 -6.34 -18.71
C TYR A 49 0.82 -7.33 -18.13
N SER A 50 0.86 -8.58 -18.62
CA SER A 50 1.87 -9.56 -18.21
C SER A 50 3.29 -9.09 -18.57
N GLU A 51 3.49 -8.55 -19.78
CA GLU A 51 4.79 -7.97 -20.17
C GLU A 51 5.15 -6.77 -19.30
N TYR A 52 4.18 -5.89 -19.02
CA TYR A 52 4.38 -4.75 -18.13
C TYR A 52 4.82 -5.18 -16.73
N ILE A 53 4.12 -6.11 -16.08
CA ILE A 53 4.47 -6.56 -14.72
C ILE A 53 5.85 -7.25 -14.70
N ASN A 54 6.14 -8.11 -15.68
CA ASN A 54 7.44 -8.77 -15.77
C ASN A 54 8.61 -7.80 -16.06
N SER A 55 8.32 -6.59 -16.53
CA SER A 55 9.33 -5.55 -16.75
C SER A 55 9.73 -4.78 -15.49
N LEU A 56 8.97 -4.92 -14.39
CA LEU A 56 9.20 -4.19 -13.15
C LEU A 56 10.24 -4.90 -12.28
N ASP A 57 11.09 -4.10 -11.62
CA ASP A 57 11.92 -4.59 -10.53
C ASP A 57 11.07 -4.64 -9.24
N ILE A 58 11.14 -5.75 -8.53
CA ILE A 58 10.39 -5.96 -7.30
C ILE A 58 10.79 -4.96 -6.21
N ASP A 59 12.06 -4.53 -6.18
CA ASP A 59 12.53 -3.53 -5.22
C ASP A 59 11.88 -2.14 -5.45
N ASP A 60 11.31 -1.93 -6.64
CA ASP A 60 10.69 -0.68 -7.06
C ASP A 60 9.16 -0.66 -6.97
N ILE A 61 8.49 -1.81 -6.86
CA ILE A 61 7.03 -1.85 -6.76
C ILE A 61 6.52 -1.49 -5.36
N HIS A 62 7.39 -1.47 -4.35
CA HIS A 62 7.03 -1.11 -2.97
C HIS A 62 7.90 0.00 -2.38
N LYS A 63 7.28 0.87 -1.56
CA LYS A 63 7.99 1.94 -0.84
C LYS A 63 7.55 2.06 0.61
N GLY A 64 8.48 2.45 1.48
CA GLY A 64 8.23 2.75 2.89
C GLY A 64 7.96 4.24 3.14
N TYR A 65 6.83 4.56 3.77
CA TYR A 65 6.50 5.90 4.27
C TYR A 65 6.56 5.96 5.79
N PHE A 66 7.60 6.62 6.31
CA PHE A 66 7.79 6.77 7.75
C PHE A 66 7.83 8.26 8.11
N SER A 67 6.80 8.72 8.85
CA SER A 67 6.64 10.14 9.14
C SER A 67 7.69 10.65 10.13
N ILE A 68 8.30 11.79 9.81
CA ILE A 68 9.15 12.57 10.72
C ILE A 68 8.30 13.59 11.48
N ASP A 69 8.57 13.79 12.78
CA ASP A 69 8.00 14.88 13.58
C ASP A 69 8.33 16.26 12.95
N LYS A 70 7.44 17.24 13.16
CA LYS A 70 7.50 18.63 12.66
C LYS A 70 8.78 19.38 13.04
N LYS A 71 9.55 18.89 14.03
CA LYS A 71 10.86 19.45 14.42
C LYS A 71 12.04 18.88 13.62
N GLY A 72 11.79 18.01 12.65
CA GLY A 72 12.85 17.31 11.90
C GLY A 72 13.68 16.38 12.79
N LYS A 73 13.20 16.07 14.00
CA LYS A 73 13.86 15.16 14.93
C LYS A 73 13.21 13.78 14.85
N PRO A 74 13.98 12.75 14.48
CA PRO A 74 13.58 11.35 14.59
C PRO A 74 13.21 11.04 16.05
N THR A 75 12.19 10.22 16.26
CA THR A 75 11.80 9.71 17.58
C THR A 75 12.85 8.71 18.09
N THR A 76 13.99 9.24 18.52
CA THR A 76 15.10 8.64 19.32
C THR A 76 15.71 7.28 18.94
N LYS A 77 15.20 6.54 17.92
CA LYS A 77 15.84 5.36 17.32
C LYS A 77 15.72 5.28 15.79
N GLU A 78 15.00 6.21 15.16
CA GLU A 78 14.62 6.16 13.74
C GLU A 78 15.44 7.13 12.87
N SER A 79 16.53 7.71 13.39
CA SER A 79 17.25 8.80 12.72
C SER A 79 17.94 8.44 11.43
N ASP A 80 18.41 7.21 11.33
CA ASP A 80 19.09 6.73 10.13
C ASP A 80 18.11 6.19 9.10
N ILE A 81 16.89 5.86 9.52
CA ILE A 81 15.81 5.35 8.66
C ILE A 81 15.24 6.41 7.71
N LEU A 82 15.35 7.67 8.12
CA LEU A 82 14.68 8.81 7.53
C LEU A 82 15.47 9.52 6.42
N LYS A 83 16.59 8.94 5.96
CA LYS A 83 17.34 9.47 4.80
C LYS A 83 16.64 9.21 3.46
N ASP A 84 15.58 8.39 3.43
CA ASP A 84 14.84 8.08 2.21
C ASP A 84 13.78 9.14 1.88
N SER A 85 14.24 10.37 1.60
CA SER A 85 13.39 11.47 1.14
C SER A 85 12.61 11.13 -0.15
N SER A 86 13.08 10.14 -0.91
CA SER A 86 12.49 9.73 -2.19
C SER A 86 11.06 9.20 -2.03
N ALA A 87 10.83 8.32 -1.06
CA ALA A 87 9.51 7.76 -0.80
C ALA A 87 8.54 8.82 -0.25
N TYR A 88 9.02 9.70 0.63
CA TYR A 88 8.22 10.82 1.12
C TYR A 88 7.80 11.76 -0.02
N ASP A 89 8.76 12.13 -0.89
CA ASP A 89 8.51 13.03 -2.00
C ASP A 89 7.55 12.41 -3.01
N LEU A 90 7.72 11.13 -3.36
CA LEU A 90 6.79 10.42 -4.22
C LEU A 90 5.36 10.40 -3.64
N ILE A 91 5.23 10.05 -2.35
CA ILE A 91 3.92 9.80 -1.73
C ILE A 91 3.19 11.11 -1.39
N MET A 92 3.92 12.16 -0.98
CA MET A 92 3.30 13.41 -0.51
C MET A 92 3.36 14.55 -1.53
N LYS A 93 4.41 14.64 -2.37
CA LYS A 93 4.59 15.74 -3.32
C LYS A 93 4.22 15.31 -4.74
N ASP A 94 4.77 14.20 -5.21
CA ASP A 94 4.61 13.71 -6.58
C ASP A 94 3.54 12.62 -6.69
N LYS A 95 2.54 12.64 -5.80
CA LYS A 95 1.55 11.56 -5.62
C LYS A 95 0.74 11.22 -6.88
N GLU A 96 0.64 12.14 -7.84
CA GLU A 96 -0.01 11.88 -9.14
C GLU A 96 0.77 10.88 -9.99
N LYS A 97 2.09 10.76 -9.79
CA LYS A 97 2.89 9.72 -10.45
C LYS A 97 2.39 8.31 -10.11
N LEU A 98 1.85 8.10 -8.90
CA LEU A 98 1.29 6.82 -8.46
C LEU A 98 0.03 6.40 -9.25
N LEU A 99 -0.51 7.28 -10.10
CA LEU A 99 -1.59 6.94 -11.05
C LEU A 99 -1.07 6.47 -12.41
N SER A 100 0.23 6.64 -12.66
CA SER A 100 0.87 6.31 -13.94
C SER A 100 1.51 4.94 -13.93
N PHE A 101 1.39 4.22 -15.04
CA PHE A 101 2.17 2.99 -15.30
C PHE A 101 3.69 3.24 -15.37
N LYS A 102 4.13 4.48 -15.55
CA LYS A 102 5.58 4.81 -15.54
C LYS A 102 6.21 4.78 -14.16
N GLU A 103 5.41 4.97 -13.12
CA GLU A 103 5.84 4.81 -11.74
C GLU A 103 5.53 3.37 -11.34
N PRO A 104 6.53 2.54 -10.98
CA PRO A 104 6.31 1.14 -10.62
C PRO A 104 5.64 0.96 -9.25
N THR A 105 5.72 1.94 -8.34
CA THR A 105 5.23 1.80 -6.97
C THR A 105 3.72 1.49 -6.93
N ARG A 106 3.34 0.33 -6.39
CA ARG A 106 1.95 -0.14 -6.19
C ARG A 106 1.64 -0.46 -4.73
N PHE A 107 2.66 -0.68 -3.92
CA PHE A 107 2.54 -1.06 -2.52
C PHE A 107 3.22 -0.03 -1.63
N ILE A 108 2.51 0.48 -0.63
CA ILE A 108 3.05 1.46 0.31
C ILE A 108 3.00 0.87 1.71
N PHE A 109 4.15 0.77 2.36
CA PHE A 109 4.28 0.34 3.76
C PHE A 109 4.43 1.56 4.65
N SER A 110 3.59 1.69 5.65
CA SER A 110 3.56 2.86 6.51
C SER A 110 3.39 2.48 7.97
N HIS A 111 4.17 3.10 8.85
CA HIS A 111 3.95 3.00 10.30
C HIS A 111 2.90 4.02 10.79
N SER A 112 2.49 4.98 9.97
CA SER A 112 1.59 6.06 10.41
C SER A 112 0.52 6.35 9.39
N VAL A 113 -0.59 6.94 9.83
CA VAL A 113 -1.58 7.48 8.89
C VAL A 113 -0.90 8.47 7.96
N LEU A 114 -1.23 8.39 6.67
CA LEU A 114 -0.72 9.34 5.69
C LEU A 114 -1.21 10.75 6.04
N LYS A 115 -0.29 11.73 5.92
CA LYS A 115 -0.55 13.11 6.37
C LYS A 115 -1.68 13.73 5.55
N GLU A 116 -2.26 14.80 6.10
CA GLU A 116 -3.20 15.66 5.37
C GLU A 116 -2.64 16.06 4.00
N GLY A 117 -3.48 16.03 2.97
CA GLY A 117 -3.08 16.28 1.59
C GLY A 117 -2.73 15.01 0.79
N TRP A 118 -2.62 13.83 1.42
CA TRP A 118 -2.60 12.57 0.67
C TRP A 118 -4.01 12.23 0.18
N ASP A 119 -4.14 12.14 -1.14
CA ASP A 119 -5.40 11.94 -1.85
C ASP A 119 -5.10 11.15 -3.12
N ASN A 120 -5.24 9.82 -3.07
CA ASN A 120 -5.09 8.96 -4.24
C ASN A 120 -6.42 8.22 -4.47
N PRO A 121 -7.05 8.35 -5.65
CA PRO A 121 -8.32 7.70 -5.96
C PRO A 121 -8.20 6.18 -6.24
N ASN A 122 -7.01 5.66 -6.50
CA ASN A 122 -6.77 4.28 -6.95
C ASN A 122 -6.20 3.41 -5.81
N VAL A 123 -6.74 3.59 -4.60
CA VAL A 123 -6.42 2.79 -3.41
C VAL A 123 -7.51 1.73 -3.26
N PHE A 124 -7.16 0.47 -3.52
CA PHE A 124 -8.14 -0.64 -3.55
C PHE A 124 -7.98 -1.60 -2.37
N GLN A 125 -6.84 -1.55 -1.68
CA GLN A 125 -6.57 -2.39 -0.52
C GLN A 125 -5.96 -1.56 0.59
N ILE A 126 -6.51 -1.69 1.80
CA ILE A 126 -5.93 -1.14 3.03
C ILE A 126 -5.76 -2.27 4.03
N CYS A 127 -4.54 -2.43 4.51
CA CYS A 127 -4.13 -3.57 5.30
C CYS A 127 -3.57 -3.05 6.62
N THR A 128 -4.09 -3.52 7.75
CA THR A 128 -3.65 -3.04 9.06
C THR A 128 -3.23 -4.20 9.95
N LEU A 129 -1.93 -4.21 10.26
CA LEU A 129 -1.30 -5.14 11.18
C LEU A 129 -1.22 -4.55 12.59
N LYS A 130 -1.57 -3.27 12.74
CA LYS A 130 -1.59 -2.58 14.02
C LYS A 130 -2.83 -2.99 14.81
N HIS A 131 -2.60 -3.54 15.99
CA HIS A 131 -3.61 -3.59 17.05
C HIS A 131 -3.86 -2.15 17.54
N SER A 132 -4.88 -1.48 16.97
CA SER A 132 -5.31 -0.17 17.46
C SER A 132 -6.56 -0.31 18.31
N ASN A 133 -6.48 0.22 19.54
CA ASN A 133 -7.51 0.15 20.58
C ASN A 133 -8.69 1.11 20.36
N SER A 134 -8.78 1.81 19.21
CA SER A 134 -9.84 2.78 18.94
C SER A 134 -10.46 2.60 17.56
N THR A 135 -11.66 2.01 17.52
CA THR A 135 -12.48 1.75 16.33
C THR A 135 -12.86 3.01 15.54
N ASN A 136 -13.06 4.15 16.21
CA ASN A 136 -13.51 5.39 15.56
C ASN A 136 -12.45 6.09 14.69
N SER A 137 -11.18 6.10 15.10
CA SER A 137 -10.10 6.70 14.31
C SER A 137 -9.82 5.91 13.03
N LYS A 138 -9.88 4.57 13.11
CA LYS A 138 -9.66 3.67 11.97
C LYS A 138 -10.69 3.89 10.84
N ARG A 139 -11.96 4.15 11.17
CA ARG A 139 -13.00 4.41 10.15
C ARG A 139 -12.76 5.70 9.37
N GLN A 140 -12.24 6.75 10.01
CA GLN A 140 -11.86 7.98 9.31
C GLN A 140 -10.65 7.80 8.39
N GLU A 141 -9.71 6.94 8.78
CA GLU A 141 -8.55 6.59 7.96
C GLU A 141 -8.95 5.79 6.73
N ILE A 142 -9.79 4.76 6.90
CA ILE A 142 -10.34 3.92 5.82
C ILE A 142 -11.26 4.73 4.90
N GLY A 143 -12.05 5.66 5.43
CA GLY A 143 -12.96 6.50 4.65
C GLY A 143 -12.26 7.37 3.60
N ARG A 144 -10.95 7.61 3.73
CA ARG A 144 -10.12 8.28 2.70
C ARG A 144 -9.79 7.40 1.50
N GLY A 145 -9.99 6.09 1.61
CA GLY A 145 -9.83 5.11 0.53
C GLY A 145 -11.08 4.93 -0.33
N LEU A 146 -12.26 5.38 0.11
CA LEU A 146 -13.54 5.21 -0.59
C LEU A 146 -13.74 6.16 -1.80
N ARG A 147 -12.65 6.55 -2.46
CA ARG A 147 -12.72 7.40 -3.65
C ARG A 147 -13.10 6.57 -4.87
N ILE A 148 -13.76 7.21 -5.84
CA ILE A 148 -13.98 6.62 -7.16
C ILE A 148 -12.66 6.71 -7.93
N CYS A 149 -12.21 5.58 -8.48
CA CYS A 149 -10.95 5.48 -9.18
C CYS A 149 -10.97 6.23 -10.53
N VAL A 150 -9.77 6.39 -11.08
CA VAL A 150 -9.56 6.95 -12.43
C VAL A 150 -8.79 5.95 -13.28
N ASP A 151 -9.04 5.97 -14.59
CA ASP A 151 -8.25 5.20 -15.56
C ASP A 151 -6.92 5.88 -15.91
N LYS A 152 -6.19 5.28 -16.86
CA LYS A 152 -4.89 5.77 -17.36
C LYS A 152 -4.95 7.18 -17.98
N ASP A 153 -6.12 7.61 -18.44
CA ASP A 153 -6.35 8.91 -19.05
C ASP A 153 -6.89 9.93 -18.03
N GLY A 154 -7.00 9.52 -16.75
CA GLY A 154 -7.52 10.33 -15.67
C GLY A 154 -9.05 10.46 -15.67
N ILE A 155 -9.75 9.66 -16.47
CA ILE A 155 -11.22 9.66 -16.52
C ILE A 155 -11.73 8.89 -15.31
N ARG A 156 -12.65 9.54 -14.58
CA ARG A 156 -13.28 8.97 -13.40
C ARG A 156 -14.20 7.81 -13.78
N GLN A 157 -13.99 6.66 -13.15
CA GLN A 157 -14.73 5.43 -13.41
C GLN A 157 -16.00 5.37 -12.54
N ASP A 158 -16.90 6.33 -12.74
CA ASP A 158 -18.17 6.39 -12.01
C ASP A 158 -19.31 5.60 -12.68
N GLN A 159 -20.49 5.59 -12.05
CA GLN A 159 -21.67 4.86 -12.54
C GLN A 159 -22.04 5.20 -13.99
N SER A 160 -21.74 6.41 -14.47
CA SER A 160 -22.04 6.79 -15.86
C SER A 160 -21.11 6.14 -16.88
N VAL A 161 -19.92 5.73 -16.43
CA VAL A 161 -18.90 5.06 -17.25
C VAL A 161 -19.00 3.54 -17.13
N LEU A 162 -19.13 3.02 -15.90
CA LEU A 162 -19.07 1.58 -15.61
C LEU A 162 -20.43 0.88 -15.52
N ASP A 163 -21.53 1.63 -15.39
CA ASP A 163 -22.87 1.10 -15.18
C ASP A 163 -22.90 -0.03 -14.11
N SER A 164 -23.28 -1.26 -14.47
CA SER A 164 -23.39 -2.36 -13.51
C SER A 164 -22.07 -2.76 -12.85
N GLU A 165 -20.92 -2.45 -13.47
CA GLU A 165 -19.58 -2.81 -12.96
C GLU A 165 -19.04 -1.80 -11.95
N PHE A 166 -19.79 -0.72 -11.66
CA PHE A 166 -19.33 0.36 -10.79
C PHE A 166 -18.81 -0.12 -9.44
N PHE A 167 -19.56 -1.00 -8.77
CA PHE A 167 -19.17 -1.54 -7.47
C PHE A 167 -18.04 -2.56 -7.58
N ASP A 168 -18.01 -3.38 -8.63
CA ASP A 168 -16.98 -4.39 -8.83
C ASP A 168 -15.60 -3.73 -9.01
N VAL A 169 -15.54 -2.61 -9.73
CA VAL A 169 -14.29 -1.86 -9.94
C VAL A 169 -13.94 -0.96 -8.74
N ASN A 170 -14.92 -0.32 -8.10
CA ASN A 170 -14.69 0.65 -7.01
C ASN A 170 -14.91 0.04 -5.61
N THR A 171 -14.50 -1.22 -5.41
CA THR A 171 -14.52 -1.85 -4.09
C THR A 171 -13.18 -1.63 -3.36
N LEU A 172 -13.26 -1.19 -2.11
CA LEU A 172 -12.12 -1.14 -1.20
C LEU A 172 -12.12 -2.40 -0.33
N THR A 173 -11.06 -3.19 -0.42
CA THR A 173 -10.81 -4.33 0.47
C THR A 173 -10.04 -3.85 1.69
N VAL A 174 -10.55 -4.15 2.88
CA VAL A 174 -9.87 -3.85 4.14
C VAL A 174 -9.49 -5.16 4.83
N VAL A 175 -8.19 -5.38 4.97
CA VAL A 175 -7.64 -6.54 5.67
C VAL A 175 -7.14 -6.10 7.03
N ALA A 176 -7.72 -6.63 8.10
CA ALA A 176 -7.47 -6.16 9.46
C ALA A 176 -7.56 -7.30 10.48
N SER A 177 -6.90 -7.15 11.62
CA SER A 177 -7.03 -8.10 12.73
C SER A 177 -8.42 -8.07 13.41
N GLU A 178 -9.27 -7.08 13.09
CA GLU A 178 -10.61 -6.89 13.65
C GLU A 178 -11.59 -6.48 12.53
N SER A 179 -12.81 -7.05 12.53
CA SER A 179 -13.85 -6.71 11.55
C SER A 179 -14.62 -5.43 11.91
N TYR A 180 -15.15 -4.75 10.89
CA TYR A 180 -16.06 -3.61 11.05
C TYR A 180 -17.36 -3.86 10.26
N ASP A 181 -18.44 -3.20 10.64
CA ASP A 181 -19.71 -3.21 9.89
C ASP A 181 -19.76 -2.02 8.91
N ASP A 182 -19.52 -2.30 7.62
CA ASP A 182 -19.82 -1.38 6.50
C ASP A 182 -20.22 -2.17 5.25
N LYS A 183 -21.21 -1.69 4.50
CA LYS A 183 -21.78 -2.42 3.34
C LYS A 183 -20.98 -2.25 2.05
N ASN A 184 -20.12 -1.24 1.99
CA ASN A 184 -19.31 -0.93 0.81
C ASN A 184 -17.84 -1.34 0.99
N ILE A 185 -17.54 -2.12 2.03
CA ILE A 185 -16.19 -2.56 2.36
C ILE A 185 -16.23 -4.08 2.53
N THR A 186 -15.39 -4.77 1.77
CA THR A 186 -15.13 -6.18 1.98
C THR A 186 -14.07 -6.30 3.07
N TYR A 187 -14.40 -7.02 4.15
CA TYR A 187 -13.49 -7.23 5.26
C TYR A 187 -12.92 -8.64 5.23
N ASP A 188 -11.60 -8.71 5.29
CA ASP A 188 -10.88 -9.94 5.55
C ASP A 188 -10.15 -9.86 6.88
N CYS A 189 -10.47 -10.81 7.77
CA CYS A 189 -9.72 -10.97 9.00
C CYS A 189 -8.48 -11.80 8.74
N VAL A 190 -7.35 -11.38 9.32
CA VAL A 190 -6.09 -12.12 9.32
C VAL A 190 -5.46 -12.10 10.72
N LYS A 191 -4.72 -13.14 11.05
CA LYS A 191 -4.12 -13.33 12.38
C LYS A 191 -2.65 -12.92 12.42
N ASP A 192 -1.96 -13.02 11.30
CA ASP A 192 -0.54 -12.74 11.18
C ASP A 192 -0.18 -12.21 9.78
N TYR A 193 1.10 -11.88 9.57
CA TYR A 193 1.60 -11.27 8.34
C TYR A 193 1.61 -12.22 7.15
N ASP A 194 1.83 -13.52 7.39
CA ASP A 194 1.87 -14.52 6.32
C ASP A 194 0.45 -14.74 5.77
N GLU A 195 -0.55 -14.86 6.66
CA GLU A 195 -1.97 -14.88 6.26
C GLU A 195 -2.38 -13.58 5.58
N LEU A 196 -1.83 -12.44 6.04
CA LEU A 196 -2.03 -11.15 5.39
C LEU A 196 -1.53 -11.15 3.95
N MET A 197 -0.30 -11.61 3.70
CA MET A 197 0.29 -11.57 2.37
C MET A 197 -0.40 -12.50 1.39
N ASN A 198 -0.74 -13.71 1.82
CA ASN A 198 -1.52 -14.65 1.02
C ASN A 198 -2.88 -14.07 0.60
N LYS A 199 -3.51 -13.22 1.42
CA LYS A 199 -4.81 -12.63 1.09
C LYS A 199 -4.76 -11.36 0.25
N ILE A 200 -3.67 -10.61 0.29
CA ILE A 200 -3.59 -9.30 -0.39
C ILE A 200 -3.08 -9.43 -1.81
N LEU A 201 -2.18 -10.37 -2.02
CA LEU A 201 -1.46 -10.51 -3.28
C LEU A 201 -2.25 -11.32 -4.31
N ILE A 202 -3.27 -12.07 -3.88
CA ILE A 202 -4.31 -12.72 -4.71
C ILE A 202 -5.44 -11.72 -4.96
#